data_AF-A0A821YH53-F1
#
_entry.id   AF-A0A821YH53-F1
#
_cell.length_a   1.000
_cell.length_b   1.000
_cell.length_c   1.000
_cell.angle_alpha   90.00
_cell.angle_beta   90.00
_cell.angle_gamma   90.00
#
_symmetry.space_group_name_H-M   'P 1'
#
loop_
_entity.id
_entity.type
_entity.pdbx_description
1 polymer ?
#
loop_
_entity_poly.entity_id
_entity_poly.type
_entity_poly.pdbx_seq_one_letter_code
_entity_poly.pdbx_strand_id
1 'polypeptide(L)' 'CIGELDQAILNILNLADQQGFTSIALPSISSGRAGFPKQTAAQTILAALSKFFRQTTTTSL' A
#
# COMPACT_ATOMS: atom_id res chain seq x y z
N CYS A 1 4.59 -9.67 10.07
CA CYS A 1 5.11 -9.91 8.71
C CYS A 1 4.14 -9.46 7.61
N ILE A 2 3.07 -10.21 7.28
CA ILE A 2 2.13 -9.80 6.20
C ILE A 2 1.20 -8.66 6.64
N GLY A 3 0.62 -8.78 7.84
CA GLY A 3 -0.27 -7.74 8.37
C GLY A 3 0.42 -6.38 8.53
N GLU A 4 1.71 -6.35 8.87
CA GLU A 4 2.47 -5.10 8.98
C GLU A 4 2.68 -4.43 7.61
N LEU A 5 2.91 -5.21 6.54
CA LEU A 5 3.01 -4.66 5.19
C LEU A 5 1.68 -4.10 4.70
N ASP A 6 0.57 -4.83 4.92
CA ASP A 6 -0.79 -4.35 4.61
C ASP A 6 -1.08 -3.01 5.29
N GLN A 7 -0.86 -2.93 6.61
CA GLN A 7 -1.09 -1.71 7.37
C GLN A 7 -0.17 -0.56 6.93
N ALA A 8 1.09 -0.85 6.61
CA ALA A 8 2.01 0.17 6.09
C ALA A 8 1.50 0.78 4.78
N ILE A 9 1.01 -0.04 3.84
CA ILE A 9 0.46 0.45 2.57
C ILE A 9 -0.79 1.30 2.82
N LEU A 10 -1.72 0.83 3.66
CA LEU A 10 -2.92 1.61 3.99
C LEU A 10 -2.58 2.96 4.64
N ASN A 11 -1.60 3.00 5.53
CA ASN A 11 -1.17 4.24 6.17
C ASN A 11 -0.56 5.23 5.16
N ILE A 12 0.25 4.76 4.20
CA ILE A 12 0.81 5.60 3.14
C ILE A 12 -0.31 6.20 2.28
N LEU A 13 -1.28 5.38 1.86
CA LEU A 13 -2.41 5.82 1.03
C LEU A 13 -3.27 6.85 1.77
N ASN A 14 -3.65 6.57 3.02
CA ASN A 14 -4.40 7.50 3.85
C ASN A 14 -3.68 8.85 4.00
N LEU A 15 -2.37 8.82 4.26
CA LEU A 15 -1.61 10.05 4.44
C LEU A 15 -1.54 10.85 3.12
N ALA A 16 -1.31 10.18 2.00
CA ALA A 16 -1.22 10.86 0.71
C ALA A 16 -2.57 11.45 0.26
N ASP A 17 -3.68 10.75 0.52
CA ASP A 17 -5.03 11.23 0.29
C ASP A 17 -5.35 12.45 1.16
N GLN A 18 -4.99 12.41 2.45
CA GLN A 18 -5.14 13.55 3.37
C GLN A 18 -4.32 14.78 2.95
N GLN A 19 -3.18 14.56 2.29
CA GLN A 19 -2.36 15.65 1.74
C GLN A 19 -2.85 16.13 0.36
N GLY A 20 -3.88 15.51 -0.21
CA GLY A 20 -4.42 15.86 -1.52
C GLY A 20 -3.50 15.48 -2.69
N PHE A 21 -2.60 14.50 -2.51
CA PHE A 21 -1.80 14.00 -3.61
C PHE A 21 -2.66 13.19 -4.57
N THR A 22 -2.32 13.26 -5.87
CA THR A 22 -3.03 12.57 -6.95
C THR A 22 -2.25 11.39 -7.53
N SER A 23 -1.04 11.14 -7.03
CA SER A 23 -0.20 10.03 -7.49
C SER A 23 0.87 9.67 -6.46
N ILE A 24 1.19 8.39 -6.36
CA ILE A 24 2.22 7.85 -5.47
C ILE A 24 2.97 6.74 -6.23
N ALA A 25 4.30 6.73 -6.10
CA ALA A 25 5.12 5.62 -6.54
C ALA A 25 5.53 4.75 -5.34
N LEU A 26 5.08 3.50 -5.31
CA LEU A 26 5.47 2.54 -4.28
C LEU A 26 6.60 1.64 -4.79
N PRO A 27 7.75 1.55 -4.09
CA PRO A 27 8.78 0.58 -4.42
C PRO A 27 8.33 -0.84 -3.99
N SER A 28 9.19 -1.83 -4.24
CA SER A 28 8.97 -3.21 -3.80
C SER A 28 9.24 -3.36 -2.28
N ILE A 29 8.34 -2.78 -1.47
CA ILE A 29 8.46 -2.67 0.00
C ILE A 29 8.63 -4.08 0.63
N SER A 30 9.52 -4.18 1.61
CA SER A 30 9.90 -5.41 2.35
C SER A 30 10.57 -6.54 1.53
N SER A 31 10.54 -6.50 0.20
CA SER A 31 11.05 -7.58 -0.66
C SER A 31 12.56 -7.54 -1.00
N GLY A 32 13.27 -6.56 -0.43
CA GLY A 32 14.71 -6.36 -0.57
C GLY A 32 15.47 -7.00 0.61
N ARG A 33 16.10 -6.16 1.43
CA ARG A 33 16.92 -6.60 2.57
C ARG A 33 16.14 -7.38 3.64
N ALA A 34 14.84 -7.13 3.80
CA ALA A 34 14.01 -7.82 4.78
C ALA A 34 13.61 -9.26 4.36
N GLY A 35 14.01 -9.72 3.16
CA GLY A 35 13.86 -11.11 2.75
C GLY A 35 12.42 -11.56 2.51
N PHE A 36 11.46 -10.63 2.44
CA PHE A 36 10.07 -10.98 2.20
C PHE A 36 9.91 -11.60 0.81
N PRO A 37 9.16 -12.71 0.66
CA PRO A 37 8.94 -13.32 -0.64
C PRO A 37 8.34 -12.29 -1.61
N LYS A 38 9.01 -12.05 -2.75
CA LYS A 38 8.65 -10.99 -3.70
C LYS A 38 7.20 -11.10 -4.16
N GLN A 39 6.76 -12.32 -4.45
CA GLN A 39 5.40 -12.61 -4.86
C GLN A 39 4.39 -12.26 -3.77
N THR A 40 4.64 -12.68 -2.53
CA THR A 40 3.77 -12.37 -1.39
C THR A 40 3.72 -10.86 -1.14
N ALA A 41 4.86 -10.16 -1.18
CA ALA A 41 4.91 -8.71 -1.03
C ALA A 41 4.03 -8.01 -2.09
N ALA A 42 4.21 -8.36 -3.37
CA ALA A 42 3.41 -7.79 -4.46
C ALA A 42 1.91 -8.07 -4.27
N GLN A 43 1.54 -9.30 -3.91
CA GLN A 43 0.15 -9.68 -3.64
C GLN A 43 -0.45 -8.89 -2.47
N THR A 44 0.29 -8.74 -1.37
CA THR A 44 -0.15 -7.97 -0.20
C THR A 44 -0.34 -6.49 -0.54
N ILE A 45 0.60 -5.89 -1.28
CA ILE A 45 0.50 -4.49 -1.71
C ILE A 45 -0.74 -4.28 -2.60
N LEU A 46 -0.95 -5.14 -3.60
CA LEU A 46 -2.11 -5.06 -4.49
C LEU A 46 -3.44 -5.27 -3.76
N ALA A 47 -3.48 -6.19 -2.79
CA ALA A 47 -4.67 -6.43 -1.98
C ALA A 47 -5.00 -5.21 -1.11
N ALA A 48 -4.00 -4.60 -0.48
CA ALA A 48 -4.18 -3.39 0.33
C ALA A 48 -4.66 -2.20 -0.51
N LEU A 49 -4.08 -1.98 -1.70
CA LEU A 49 -4.55 -0.95 -2.65
C LEU A 49 -6.02 -1.18 -3.02
N SER A 50 -6.36 -2.41 -3.43
CA SER A 50 -7.73 -2.77 -3.82
C SER A 50 -8.72 -2.58 -2.67
N LYS A 51 -8.30 -2.86 -1.44
CA LYS A 51 -9.12 -2.64 -0.24
C LYS A 51 -9.36 -1.15 0.00
N PHE A 52 -8.31 -0.33 -0.08
CA PHE A 52 -8.41 1.12 0.11
C PHE A 52 -9.39 1.75 -0.89
N PHE A 53 -9.19 1.53 -2.20
CA PHE A 53 -10.05 2.12 -3.24
C PHE A 53 -11.50 1.60 -3.24
N ARG A 54 -11.76 0.45 -2.63
CA ARG A 54 -13.14 -0.05 -2.44
C ARG A 54 -13.83 0.56 -1.22
N GLN A 55 -13.06 0.99 -0.22
CA GLN A 55 -13.59 1.53 1.03
C GLN A 55 -13.69 3.07 1.00
N THR A 56 -12.86 3.72 0.20
CA THR A 56 -12.80 5.18 0.08
C THR A 56 -13.54 5.62 -1.18
N THR A 57 -14.75 6.15 -1.03
CA THR A 57 -15.62 6.61 -2.13
C THR A 57 -15.18 7.94 -2.75
N THR A 58 -14.45 8.76 -2.00
CA THR A 58 -13.91 10.04 -2.45
C THR A 58 -12.46 10.10 -2.03
N THR A 59 -11.56 9.89 -2.97
CA THR A 59 -10.11 9.96 -2.77
C THR A 59 -9.51 10.92 -3.80
N SER A 60 -8.45 11.63 -3.43
CA SER A 60 -7.67 12.46 -4.37
C SER A 60 -6.73 11.62 -5.23
N LEU A 61 -6.46 10.37 -4.84
CA LEU A 61 -5.56 9.41 -5.49
C LEU A 61 -6.22 8.61 -6.61
#